data_AF-A0A8C1RA65-F1
#
_entry.id   AF-A0A8C1RA65-F1
#
_cell.length_a   1.000
_cell.length_b   1.000
_cell.length_c   1.000
_cell.angle_alpha   90.00
_cell.angle_beta   90.00
_cell.angle_gamma   90.00
#
_symmetry.space_group_name_H-M   'P 1'
#
loop_
_entity.id
_entity.type
_entity.pdbx_description
1 polymer ?
#
loop_
_entity_poly.entity_id
_entity_poly.type
_entity_poly.pdbx_seq_one_letter_code
_entity_poly.pdbx_strand_id
1 'polypeptide(L)'
;GIGLSLMYKSLRYHDIIQQDYRDTYNNLTLKTLIGMYWITKYCPEAKYILKTDSDMFVNTEYLIEELLNPRGQPKQRYLTGHLMPDMSQNRNKEKEVYVGKCLAKLKIKPKPPPNELLFNHWRVPYSSCRYSNLISSHGFHPNEIIQYWQHLQSNKHNPCQTTG
;
A
#
# COMPACT_ATOMS: atom_id res chain seq x y z
N GLY A 1 -24.11 18.39 -4.10
CA GLY A 1 -23.88 17.44 -2.99
C GLY A 1 -22.71 16.52 -3.29
N ILE A 2 -22.14 15.87 -2.27
CA ILE A 2 -20.93 15.02 -2.37
C ILE A 2 -21.06 13.95 -3.47
N GLY A 3 -22.24 13.34 -3.65
CA GLY A 3 -22.48 12.32 -4.69
C GLY A 3 -22.29 12.82 -6.12
N LEU A 4 -22.66 14.07 -6.43
CA LEU A 4 -22.46 14.66 -7.77
C LEU A 4 -20.97 14.91 -8.06
N SER A 5 -20.19 15.33 -7.05
CA SER A 5 -18.75 15.55 -7.18
C SER A 5 -18.01 14.23 -7.42
N LEU A 6 -18.41 13.16 -6.73
CA LEU A 6 -17.82 11.83 -6.90
C LEU A 6 -18.12 11.27 -8.29
N MET A 7 -19.36 11.40 -8.77
CA MET A 7 -19.75 10.98 -10.11
C MET A 7 -18.96 11.71 -11.20
N TYR A 8 -18.78 13.03 -11.06
CA TYR A 8 -17.94 13.81 -11.98
C TYR A 8 -16.48 13.32 -12.00
N LYS A 9 -15.88 13.05 -10.84
CA LYS A 9 -14.52 12.48 -10.76
C LYS A 9 -14.45 11.10 -11.41
N SER A 10 -15.42 10.23 -11.13
CA SER A 10 -15.48 8.89 -11.70
C SER A 10 -15.57 8.91 -13.23
N LEU A 11 -16.35 9.85 -13.79
CA LEU A 11 -16.47 10.04 -15.23
C LEU A 11 -15.20 10.62 -15.87
N ARG A 12 -14.37 11.32 -15.10
CA ARG A 12 -13.16 11.97 -15.61
C ARG A 12 -11.93 11.06 -15.57
N TYR A 13 -11.76 10.31 -14.49
CA TYR A 13 -10.53 9.57 -14.22
C TYR A 13 -10.68 8.05 -14.38
N HIS A 14 -11.92 7.54 -14.36
CA HIS A 14 -12.24 6.11 -14.53
C HIS A 14 -11.46 5.17 -13.57
N ASP A 15 -11.12 5.68 -12.38
CA ASP A 15 -10.28 5.04 -11.37
C ASP A 15 -11.04 4.75 -10.06
N ILE A 16 -12.34 5.01 -10.03
CA ILE A 16 -13.19 4.85 -8.84
C ILE A 16 -14.01 3.57 -8.95
N ILE A 17 -13.88 2.71 -7.94
CA ILE A 17 -14.80 1.62 -7.67
C ILE A 17 -15.68 2.04 -6.49
N GLN A 18 -16.98 2.17 -6.74
CA GLN A 18 -17.96 2.51 -5.72
C GLN A 18 -18.83 1.30 -5.40
N GLN A 19 -19.15 1.10 -4.12
CA GLN A 19 -20.04 0.06 -3.64
C GLN A 19 -20.97 0.63 -2.58
N ASP A 20 -22.15 0.04 -2.46
CA ASP A 20 -23.16 0.49 -1.51
C ASP A 20 -22.91 -0.13 -0.12
N TYR A 21 -22.04 0.53 0.66
CA TYR A 21 -21.81 0.20 2.06
C TYR A 21 -21.38 1.45 2.82
N ARG A 22 -21.55 1.43 4.15
CA ARG A 22 -21.14 2.55 5.01
C ARG A 22 -19.63 2.53 5.23
N ASP A 23 -18.90 3.44 4.60
CA ASP A 23 -17.44 3.59 4.80
C ASP A 23 -17.15 4.17 6.19
N THR A 24 -16.69 3.31 7.09
CA THR A 24 -16.31 3.63 8.47
C THR A 24 -15.12 2.79 8.87
N TYR A 25 -14.38 3.23 9.89
CA TYR A 25 -13.25 2.46 10.43
C TYR A 25 -13.64 1.02 10.83
N ASN A 26 -14.84 0.83 11.38
CA ASN A 26 -15.36 -0.49 11.75
C ASN A 26 -15.59 -1.42 10.55
N ASN A 27 -15.72 -0.88 9.33
CA ASN A 27 -16.03 -1.62 8.10
C ASN A 27 -14.82 -1.77 7.17
N LEU A 28 -13.59 -1.48 7.62
CA LEU A 28 -12.39 -1.62 6.79
C LEU A 28 -12.14 -3.06 6.32
N THR A 29 -12.51 -4.07 7.11
CA THR A 29 -12.47 -5.48 6.68
C THR A 29 -13.39 -5.71 5.48
N LEU A 30 -14.60 -5.15 5.51
CA LEU A 30 -15.56 -5.26 4.40
C LEU A 30 -15.02 -4.54 3.15
N LYS A 31 -14.46 -3.33 3.31
CA LYS A 31 -13.79 -2.59 2.23
C LYS A 31 -12.69 -3.41 1.56
N THR A 32 -11.89 -4.12 2.36
CA THR A 32 -10.81 -4.99 1.87
C THR A 32 -11.35 -6.20 1.10
N LEU A 33 -12.37 -6.87 1.63
CA LEU A 33 -13.02 -8.02 0.98
C LEU A 33 -13.68 -7.63 -0.35
N ILE A 34 -14.38 -6.50 -0.37
CA ILE A 34 -14.97 -5.93 -1.58
C ILE A 34 -13.90 -5.66 -2.64
N GLY A 35 -12.79 -5.02 -2.25
CA GLY A 35 -11.67 -4.75 -3.16
C GLY A 35 -11.07 -6.02 -3.75
N MET A 36 -10.81 -7.03 -2.90
CA MET A 36 -10.31 -8.34 -3.36
C MET A 36 -11.29 -9.02 -4.31
N TYR A 37 -12.59 -9.06 -3.98
CA TYR A 37 -13.61 -9.62 -4.85
C TYR A 37 -13.63 -8.94 -6.22
N TRP A 38 -13.62 -7.59 -6.24
CA TRP A 38 -13.60 -6.84 -7.48
C TRP A 38 -12.37 -7.18 -8.34
N ILE A 39 -11.17 -7.22 -7.74
CA ILE A 39 -9.94 -7.54 -8.47
C ILE A 39 -10.00 -8.96 -9.06
N THR A 40 -10.48 -9.95 -8.31
CA THR A 40 -10.60 -11.32 -8.83
C THR A 40 -11.56 -11.44 -10.03
N LYS A 41 -12.55 -10.55 -10.12
CA LYS A 41 -13.56 -10.56 -11.17
C LYS A 41 -13.14 -9.77 -12.40
N TYR A 42 -12.48 -8.63 -12.22
CA TYR A 42 -12.22 -7.66 -13.28
C TYR A 42 -10.73 -7.56 -13.67
N CYS A 43 -9.83 -8.10 -12.87
CA CYS A 43 -8.39 -8.12 -13.16
C CYS A 43 -7.77 -9.51 -12.87
N PRO A 44 -8.27 -10.60 -13.48
CA PRO A 44 -7.81 -11.96 -13.19
C PRO A 44 -6.34 -12.21 -13.55
N GLU A 45 -5.76 -11.41 -14.45
CA GLU A 45 -4.37 -11.52 -14.89
C GLU A 45 -3.38 -10.70 -14.04
N ALA A 46 -3.88 -9.92 -13.06
CA ALA A 46 -3.02 -9.14 -12.20
C ALA A 46 -2.08 -10.04 -11.37
N LYS A 47 -0.76 -9.87 -11.57
CA LYS A 47 0.26 -10.68 -10.89
C LYS A 47 0.45 -10.30 -9.42
N TYR A 48 0.26 -9.02 -9.11
CA TYR A 48 0.44 -8.46 -7.78
C TYR A 48 -0.62 -7.41 -7.50
N ILE A 49 -0.96 -7.28 -6.22
CA ILE A 49 -1.91 -6.28 -5.71
C ILE A 49 -1.19 -5.55 -4.58
N LEU A 50 -1.15 -4.22 -4.68
CA LEU A 50 -0.76 -3.36 -3.56
C LEU A 50 -2.03 -2.75 -2.96
N LYS A 51 -2.28 -3.03 -1.69
CA LYS A 51 -3.26 -2.29 -0.89
C LYS A 51 -2.51 -1.28 -0.03
N THR A 52 -2.92 -0.02 -0.09
CA THR A 52 -2.40 1.06 0.74
C THR A 52 -3.53 2.02 1.11
N ASP A 53 -3.24 2.99 1.96
CA ASP A 53 -4.17 4.04 2.37
C ASP A 53 -3.83 5.37 1.67
N SER A 54 -4.77 6.31 1.68
CA SER A 54 -4.67 7.55 0.86
C SER A 54 -3.61 8.54 1.35
N ASP A 55 -3.11 8.35 2.58
CA ASP A 55 -2.12 9.18 3.26
C ASP A 55 -0.74 8.51 3.32
N MET A 56 -0.52 7.51 2.45
CA MET A 56 0.74 6.79 2.33
C MET A 56 1.59 7.35 1.19
N PHE A 57 2.86 7.66 1.46
CA PHE A 57 3.86 7.74 0.40
C PHE A 57 4.26 6.32 -0.01
N VAL A 58 4.34 6.04 -1.31
CA VAL A 58 4.80 4.75 -1.84
C VAL A 58 5.84 4.97 -2.94
N ASN A 59 7.06 4.47 -2.73
CA ASN A 59 8.06 4.37 -3.78
C ASN A 59 7.80 3.12 -4.63
N THR A 60 6.96 3.28 -5.66
CA THR A 60 6.55 2.16 -6.52
C THR A 60 7.70 1.61 -7.37
N GLU A 61 8.65 2.46 -7.78
CA GLU A 61 9.81 2.04 -8.56
C GLU A 61 10.70 1.12 -7.72
N TYR A 62 11.06 1.57 -6.52
CA TYR A 62 11.88 0.78 -5.60
C TYR A 62 11.15 -0.50 -5.14
N LEU A 63 9.83 -0.46 -4.93
CA LEU A 63 9.03 -1.65 -4.64
C LEU A 63 9.16 -2.71 -5.74
N ILE A 64 9.03 -2.30 -7.01
CA ILE A 64 9.08 -3.23 -8.15
C ILE A 64 10.47 -3.84 -8.27
N GLU A 65 11.51 -3.01 -8.19
CA GLU A 65 12.90 -3.44 -8.35
C GLU A 65 13.35 -4.35 -7.21
N GLU A 66 13.11 -3.93 -5.96
CA GLU A 66 13.61 -4.61 -4.76
C GLU A 66 12.81 -5.90 -4.45
N LEU A 67 11.48 -5.88 -4.57
CA LEU A 67 10.65 -6.97 -4.08
C LEU A 67 10.04 -7.85 -5.15
N LEU A 68 9.59 -7.26 -6.26
CA LEU A 68 8.84 -7.99 -7.28
C LEU A 68 9.75 -8.62 -8.31
N ASN A 69 10.95 -8.06 -8.52
CA ASN A 69 11.96 -8.48 -9.49
C ASN A 69 11.32 -8.76 -10.86
N PRO A 70 11.11 -7.75 -11.71
CA PRO A 70 10.35 -7.89 -12.96
C PRO A 70 10.99 -8.86 -13.97
N ARG A 71 12.29 -9.17 -13.82
CA ARG A 71 13.02 -10.14 -14.65
C ARG A 71 12.90 -11.58 -14.14
N GLY A 72 12.43 -11.77 -12.90
CA GLY A 72 12.24 -13.07 -12.29
C GLY A 72 10.84 -13.65 -12.52
N GLN A 73 10.62 -14.88 -12.06
CA GLN A 73 9.28 -15.46 -12.04
C GLN A 73 8.41 -14.79 -10.96
N PRO A 74 7.12 -14.50 -11.25
CA PRO A 74 6.21 -13.94 -10.27
C PRO A 74 6.11 -14.82 -9.02
N LYS A 75 6.22 -14.19 -7.84
CA LYS A 75 6.13 -14.89 -6.57
C LYS A 75 4.69 -15.39 -6.36
N GLN A 76 4.54 -16.70 -6.23
CA GLN A 76 3.25 -17.33 -5.91
C GLN A 76 3.01 -17.37 -4.40
N ARG A 77 1.73 -17.29 -3.98
CA ARG A 77 1.30 -17.36 -2.58
C ARG A 77 2.14 -16.43 -1.68
N TYR A 78 2.29 -15.18 -2.12
CA TYR A 78 3.20 -14.20 -1.54
C TYR A 78 2.45 -13.02 -0.94
N LEU A 79 2.80 -12.66 0.29
CA LEU A 79 2.37 -11.43 0.95
C LEU A 79 3.54 -10.89 1.76
N THR A 80 3.77 -9.59 1.69
CA THR A 80 4.86 -8.88 2.39
C THR A 80 4.40 -7.50 2.79
N GLY A 81 5.15 -6.84 3.66
CA GLY A 81 4.81 -5.54 4.23
C GLY A 81 5.44 -5.37 5.62
N HIS A 82 4.98 -4.37 6.36
CA HIS A 82 5.29 -4.26 7.78
C HIS A 82 4.52 -5.34 8.55
N LEU A 83 5.23 -6.31 9.10
CA LEU A 83 4.62 -7.39 9.88
C LEU A 83 4.59 -6.97 11.34
N MET A 84 3.40 -6.65 11.85
CA MET A 84 3.23 -6.45 13.28
C MET A 84 3.48 -7.79 14.02
N PRO A 85 4.15 -7.78 15.20
CA PRO A 85 4.26 -8.94 16.06
C PRO A 85 2.89 -9.53 16.40
N ASP A 86 2.84 -10.79 16.84
CA ASP A 86 1.59 -11.46 17.14
C ASP A 86 0.74 -10.67 18.17
N MET A 87 -0.35 -10.07 17.70
CA MET A 87 -1.31 -9.31 18.51
C MET A 87 -2.48 -10.17 18.99
N SER A 88 -2.39 -11.51 18.88
CA SER A 88 -3.45 -12.47 19.22
C SER A 88 -4.02 -12.34 20.63
N GLN A 89 -3.34 -11.63 21.53
CA GLN A 89 -3.81 -11.38 22.89
C GLN A 89 -4.76 -10.16 23.03
N ASN A 90 -4.89 -9.30 22.00
CA ASN A 90 -5.71 -8.09 22.09
C ASN A 90 -7.02 -8.19 21.30
N ARG A 91 -8.12 -8.55 21.99
CA ARG A 91 -9.46 -8.75 21.42
C ARG A 91 -9.98 -7.55 20.60
N ASN A 92 -9.57 -6.33 20.92
CA ASN A 92 -9.99 -5.13 20.19
C ASN A 92 -9.33 -4.99 18.80
N LYS A 93 -8.21 -5.68 18.55
CA LYS A 93 -7.50 -5.66 17.26
C LYS A 93 -7.89 -6.81 16.33
N GLU A 94 -8.76 -7.74 16.75
CA GLU A 94 -9.15 -8.89 15.94
C GLU A 94 -9.69 -8.55 14.54
N LYS A 95 -10.24 -7.34 14.35
CA LYS A 95 -10.78 -6.83 13.08
C LYS A 95 -9.68 -6.44 12.09
N GLU A 96 -8.55 -5.93 12.58
CA GLU A 96 -7.36 -5.62 11.77
C GLU A 96 -6.62 -6.89 11.32
N VAL A 97 -6.91 -8.04 11.93
CA VAL A 97 -6.21 -9.31 11.72
C VAL A 97 -6.95 -10.24 10.72
N TYR A 98 -8.05 -9.80 10.10
CA TYR A 98 -8.84 -10.67 9.21
C TYR A 98 -8.01 -11.26 8.06
N VAL A 99 -7.19 -10.44 7.39
CA VAL A 99 -6.28 -10.92 6.34
C VAL A 99 -5.31 -11.96 6.90
N GLY A 100 -4.77 -11.74 8.10
CA GLY A 100 -3.94 -12.71 8.81
C GLY A 100 -4.66 -14.04 9.09
N LYS A 101 -5.91 -14.00 9.54
CA LYS A 101 -6.76 -15.19 9.74
C LYS A 101 -6.99 -15.95 8.42
N CYS A 102 -7.20 -15.25 7.30
CA CYS A 102 -7.30 -15.86 5.97
C CYS A 102 -6.00 -16.55 5.55
N LEU A 103 -4.85 -15.88 5.71
CA LEU A 103 -3.54 -16.45 5.39
C LEU A 103 -3.27 -17.72 6.21
N ALA A 104 -3.61 -17.72 7.50
CA ALA A 104 -3.50 -18.89 8.37
C ALA A 104 -4.36 -20.06 7.87
N LYS A 105 -5.63 -19.83 7.53
CA LYS A 105 -6.52 -20.84 6.94
C LYS A 105 -5.97 -21.40 5.62
N LEU A 106 -5.40 -20.53 4.79
CA LEU A 106 -4.81 -20.91 3.49
C LEU A 106 -3.41 -21.50 3.61
N LYS A 107 -2.84 -21.58 4.83
CA LYS A 107 -1.45 -22.02 5.08
C LYS A 107 -0.43 -21.20 4.26
N ILE A 108 -0.65 -19.89 4.16
CA ILE A 108 0.27 -18.93 3.56
C ILE A 108 0.93 -18.17 4.71
N LYS A 109 2.27 -18.20 4.77
CA LYS A 109 3.02 -17.40 5.74
C LYS A 109 3.45 -16.09 5.06
N PRO A 110 3.14 -14.91 5.64
CA PRO A 110 3.73 -13.66 5.19
C PRO A 110 5.25 -13.77 5.13
N LYS A 111 5.86 -13.24 4.08
CA LYS A 111 7.31 -13.17 3.94
C LYS A 111 7.78 -11.78 4.40
N PRO A 112 8.64 -11.69 5.43
CA PRO A 112 9.20 -10.41 5.83
C PRO A 112 9.99 -9.79 4.67
N PRO A 113 10.01 -8.46 4.54
CA PRO A 113 10.90 -7.78 3.61
C PRO A 113 12.37 -8.05 3.97
N PRO A 114 13.31 -7.88 3.02
CA PRO A 114 14.75 -7.99 3.30
C PRO A 114 15.23 -7.06 4.42
N ASN A 115 14.54 -5.92 4.59
CA ASN A 115 14.76 -4.97 5.66
C ASN A 115 13.40 -4.51 6.23
N GLU A 116 13.24 -4.57 7.56
CA GLU A 116 12.00 -4.22 8.26
C GLU A 116 11.60 -2.74 8.10
N LEU A 117 12.56 -1.87 7.78
CA LEU A 117 12.36 -0.44 7.54
C LEU A 117 11.91 -0.11 6.11
N LEU A 118 11.72 -1.11 5.23
CA LEU A 118 11.17 -0.84 3.90
C LEU A 118 9.72 -0.38 3.97
N PHE A 119 8.93 -0.97 4.88
CA PHE A 119 7.53 -0.61 5.08
C PHE A 119 7.37 0.04 6.45
N ASN A 120 7.13 1.35 6.47
CA ASN A 120 6.97 2.11 7.70
C ASN A 120 5.49 2.46 7.87
N HIS A 121 4.88 1.96 8.96
CA HIS A 121 3.52 2.36 9.34
C HIS A 121 3.50 3.70 10.10
N TRP A 122 4.66 4.31 10.31
CA TRP A 122 4.87 5.64 10.88
C TRP A 122 5.43 6.60 9.84
N ARG A 123 5.42 7.89 10.19
CA ARG A 123 6.00 8.94 9.35
C ARG A 123 7.52 8.94 9.47
N VAL A 124 8.21 8.67 8.36
CA VAL A 124 9.66 8.86 8.25
C VAL A 124 9.94 10.31 7.81
N PRO A 125 10.80 11.09 8.50
CA PRO A 125 11.13 12.44 8.06
C PRO A 125 11.73 12.44 6.66
N TYR A 126 11.26 13.35 5.82
CA TYR A 126 11.60 13.36 4.40
C TYR A 126 13.04 13.81 4.14
N SER A 127 13.71 13.04 3.30
CA SER A 127 14.88 13.43 2.50
C SER A 127 14.89 12.53 1.28
N SER A 128 15.41 13.02 0.15
CA SER A 128 15.50 12.21 -1.07
C SER A 128 16.25 10.90 -0.82
N CYS A 129 17.36 10.95 -0.08
CA CYS A 129 18.17 9.79 0.30
C CYS A 129 17.41 8.71 1.07
N ARG A 130 16.58 9.08 2.05
CA ARG A 130 15.79 8.09 2.80
C ARG A 130 14.70 7.51 1.92
N TYR A 131 14.04 8.36 1.14
CA TYR A 131 12.88 7.98 0.33
C TYR A 131 13.26 7.19 -0.93
N SER A 132 14.53 7.24 -1.35
CA SER A 132 15.10 6.33 -2.35
C SER A 132 15.38 4.93 -1.81
N ASN A 133 15.35 4.71 -0.49
CA ASN A 133 15.73 3.45 0.17
C ASN A 133 14.61 2.86 1.06
N LEU A 134 13.38 3.36 0.94
CA LEU A 134 12.19 2.78 1.59
C LEU A 134 11.08 2.62 0.57
N ILE A 135 10.14 1.73 0.85
CA ILE A 135 8.98 1.48 0.01
C ILE A 135 7.79 2.33 0.44
N SER A 136 7.54 2.47 1.75
CA SER A 136 6.39 3.24 2.22
C SER A 136 6.61 3.93 3.56
N SER A 137 5.86 5.02 3.75
CA SER A 137 5.84 5.89 4.92
C SER A 137 4.43 6.46 5.09
N HIS A 138 3.96 6.59 6.33
CA HIS A 138 2.57 6.98 6.65
C HIS A 138 2.43 8.47 7.00
N GLY A 139 1.22 9.02 6.81
CA GLY A 139 0.78 10.27 7.43
C GLY A 139 1.12 11.51 6.61
N PHE A 140 0.86 11.48 5.31
CA PHE A 140 1.11 12.59 4.38
C PHE A 140 -0.17 13.24 3.90
N HIS A 141 -0.12 14.57 3.76
CA HIS A 141 -1.11 15.30 2.98
C HIS A 141 -0.85 15.11 1.47
N PRO A 142 -1.88 15.08 0.59
CA PRO A 142 -1.69 14.88 -0.84
C PRO A 142 -0.64 15.79 -1.50
N ASN A 143 -0.57 17.06 -1.08
CA ASN A 143 0.44 18.00 -1.59
C ASN A 143 1.88 17.61 -1.22
N GLU A 144 2.09 17.04 -0.02
CA GLU A 144 3.40 16.54 0.40
C GLU A 144 3.81 15.34 -0.45
N ILE A 145 2.88 14.41 -0.72
CA ILE A 145 3.13 13.24 -1.57
C ILE A 145 3.60 13.69 -2.96
N ILE A 146 2.89 14.64 -3.57
CA ILE A 146 3.24 15.17 -4.90
C ILE A 146 4.62 15.84 -4.87
N GLN A 147 4.86 16.73 -3.90
CA GLN A 147 6.13 17.45 -3.77
C GLN A 147 7.30 16.50 -3.57
N TYR A 148 7.15 15.53 -2.67
CA TYR A 148 8.20 14.56 -2.35
C TYR A 148 8.46 13.61 -3.51
N TRP A 149 7.40 13.17 -4.20
CA TRP A 149 7.56 12.36 -5.40
C TRP A 149 8.33 13.11 -6.49
N GLN A 150 7.95 14.37 -6.77
CA GLN A 150 8.65 15.19 -7.76
C GLN A 150 10.13 15.40 -7.40
N HIS A 151 10.42 15.72 -6.13
CA HIS A 151 11.80 15.91 -5.67
C HIS A 151 12.62 14.61 -5.67
N LEU A 152 12.01 13.46 -5.37
CA LEU A 152 12.67 12.16 -5.47
C LEU A 152 13.01 11.84 -6.93
N GLN A 153 12.08 12.07 -7.85
CA GLN A 153 12.26 11.82 -9.28
C GLN A 153 13.32 12.75 -9.89
N SER A 154 13.36 14.03 -9.51
CA SER A 154 14.40 14.96 -9.98
C SER A 154 15.81 14.60 -9.51
N ASN A 155 15.92 13.92 -8.36
CA ASN A 155 17.20 13.52 -7.76
C ASN A 155 17.50 12.02 -7.89
N LYS A 156 16.79 11.29 -8.76
CA LYS A 156 16.84 9.82 -8.83
C LYS A 156 18.24 9.23 -8.96
N HIS A 157 19.14 9.93 -9.65
CA HIS A 157 20.51 9.48 -9.89
C HIS A 157 21.47 9.83 -8.75
N ASN A 158 21.12 10.79 -7.89
CA ASN A 158 21.96 11.30 -6.80
C ASN A 158 21.10 11.66 -5.57
N PRO A 159 20.31 10.73 -5.01
CA PRO A 159 19.31 11.06 -3.99
C PRO A 159 19.93 11.50 -2.65
N CYS A 160 21.20 11.16 -2.41
CA CYS A 160 21.91 11.45 -1.17
C CYS A 160 22.88 12.64 -1.25
N GLN A 161 22.90 13.36 -2.37
CA GLN A 161 23.65 14.61 -2.42
C GLN A 161 22.96 15.65 -1.52
N THR A 162 23.69 16.15 -0.54
CA THR A 162 23.30 17.33 0.23
C THR A 162 23.40 18.53 -0.70
N THR A 163 22.28 19.19 -0.98
CA THR A 163 22.33 20.58 -1.46
C THR A 163 23.04 21.38 -0.37
N GLY A 164 24.24 21.89 -0.68
CA GLY A 164 25.02 22.74 0.22
C GLY A 164 24.31 24.04 0.57
#